data_AF-A0A536XDK9-F1
#
_entry.id   AF-A0A536XDK9-F1
#
_cell.length_a   1.000
_cell.length_b   1.000
_cell.length_c   1.000
_cell.angle_alpha   90.00
_cell.angle_beta   90.00
_cell.angle_gamma   90.00
#
_symmetry.space_group_name_H-M   'P 1'
#
loop_
_entity.id
_entity.type
_entity.pdbx_description
1 polymer ?
#
loop_
_entity_poly.entity_id
_entity_poly.type
_entity_poly.pdbx_seq_one_letter_code
_entity_poly.pdbx_strand_id
1 'polypeptide(L)'
;MAEPGGRQRRVASGQRASQAEGTRAMNPIVTPLKLPETTPVLDLRGLHKTYRLGKHVVPALQGVDLTLQAGEMLALTGPSGSGKSTLLNLAGLIDKPDDGEVILRGRTVTSIGETEATLLRRDAIGFVFQSFNLVPVMTVADNVDYPLFLS
;
A
#
# COMPACT_ATOMS: atom_id res chain seq x y z
N MET A 1 25.29 74.10 9.50
CA MET A 1 24.42 75.02 10.27
C MET A 1 23.10 74.29 10.50
N ALA A 2 22.84 73.94 11.77
CA ALA A 2 21.65 73.41 12.45
C ALA A 2 20.44 72.80 11.68
N GLU A 3 20.09 71.57 12.09
CA GLU A 3 18.72 70.99 12.11
C GLU A 3 17.74 71.87 12.93
N PRO A 4 16.41 71.80 12.71
CA PRO A 4 15.60 70.91 13.58
C PRO A 4 14.31 70.30 12.99
N GLY A 5 14.11 69.02 13.31
CA GLY A 5 12.89 68.33 13.81
C GLY A 5 11.46 68.86 13.55
N GLY A 6 10.58 67.93 13.15
CA GLY A 6 9.12 68.06 13.25
C GLY A 6 8.40 66.70 13.16
N ARG A 7 7.75 66.28 14.26
CA ARG A 7 6.99 65.02 14.40
C ARG A 7 5.55 65.14 13.85
N GLN A 8 5.12 64.04 13.20
CA GLN A 8 3.78 63.41 13.17
C GLN A 8 2.56 64.16 12.57
N ARG A 9 1.88 63.54 11.58
CA ARG A 9 0.66 62.72 11.79
C ARG A 9 0.13 62.09 10.48
N ARG A 10 -0.49 60.92 10.65
CA ARG A 10 -1.09 59.98 9.68
C ARG A 10 -2.18 60.58 8.78
N VAL A 11 -2.31 60.03 7.57
CA VAL A 11 -3.61 59.56 7.03
C VAL A 11 -3.40 58.41 6.04
N ALA A 12 -4.43 57.56 5.94
CA ALA A 12 -4.43 56.21 5.39
C ALA A 12 -4.95 56.16 3.95
N SER A 13 -4.35 55.26 3.16
CA SER A 13 -4.90 54.60 1.96
C SER A 13 -3.76 53.73 1.40
N GLY A 14 -3.78 52.40 1.35
CA GLY A 14 -4.87 51.48 1.06
C GLY A 14 -4.47 50.74 -0.21
N GLN A 15 -4.01 49.49 -0.11
CA GLN A 15 -4.28 48.39 -1.06
C GLN A 15 -3.52 47.10 -0.68
N ARG A 16 -4.28 46.20 -0.05
CA ARG A 16 -4.38 44.74 -0.26
C ARG A 16 -3.08 43.94 -0.44
N ALA A 17 -2.61 43.34 0.65
CA ALA A 17 -1.98 42.01 0.60
C ALA A 17 -3.02 40.99 1.07
N SER A 18 -3.41 40.10 0.15
CA SER A 18 -4.40 39.06 0.36
C SER A 18 -3.93 38.02 1.36
N GLN A 19 -4.87 37.61 2.20
CA GLN A 19 -4.89 36.38 2.98
C GLN A 19 -4.17 35.20 2.30
N ALA A 20 -3.33 34.53 3.08
CA ALA A 20 -3.00 33.12 2.89
C ALA A 20 -3.19 32.43 4.26
N GLU A 21 -4.46 32.32 4.66
CA GLU A 21 -4.88 31.45 5.76
C GLU A 21 -5.06 30.03 5.20
N GLY A 22 -4.39 29.07 5.83
CA GLY A 22 -4.91 27.72 6.02
C GLY A 22 -4.84 26.76 4.83
N THR A 23 -3.70 26.10 4.67
CA THR A 23 -3.71 24.67 4.37
C THR A 23 -2.97 23.97 5.50
N ARG A 24 -3.73 23.53 6.51
CA ARG A 24 -3.22 22.56 7.51
C ARG A 24 -2.70 21.36 6.72
N ALA A 25 -1.39 21.10 6.81
CA ALA A 25 -0.86 19.82 6.41
C ALA A 25 -1.62 18.75 7.18
N MET A 26 -2.36 17.92 6.45
CA MET A 26 -3.06 16.77 7.00
C MET A 26 -1.99 15.79 7.46
N ASN A 27 -1.66 15.80 8.75
CA ASN A 27 -0.82 14.76 9.33
C ASN A 27 -1.56 13.43 9.11
N PRO A 28 -0.98 12.45 8.40
CA PRO A 28 -1.62 11.15 8.29
C PRO A 28 -1.80 10.59 9.70
N ILE A 29 -3.06 10.35 10.09
CA ILE A 29 -3.41 9.60 11.29
C ILE A 29 -3.11 8.13 10.98
N VAL A 30 -1.83 7.79 10.91
CA VAL A 30 -1.37 6.40 10.90
C VAL A 30 -0.39 6.33 12.06
N THR A 31 -0.88 5.88 13.21
CA THR A 31 0.04 5.46 14.27
C THR A 31 0.73 4.21 13.74
N PRO A 32 2.05 4.23 13.47
CA PRO A 32 2.73 3.02 13.07
C PRO A 32 2.56 2.01 14.20
N LEU A 33 1.98 0.85 13.90
CA LEU A 33 2.00 -0.27 14.81
C LEU A 33 3.48 -0.57 15.06
N LYS A 34 3.99 -0.27 16.26
CA LYS A 34 5.39 -0.53 16.63
C LYS A 34 5.55 -2.03 16.76
N LEU A 35 5.80 -2.70 15.63
CA LEU A 35 6.19 -4.10 15.60
C LEU A 35 7.55 -4.22 16.31
N PRO A 36 7.79 -5.29 17.08
CA PRO A 36 9.14 -5.56 17.58
C PRO A 36 10.11 -5.58 16.40
N GLU A 37 11.24 -4.89 16.54
CA GLU A 37 12.24 -4.51 15.51
C GLU A 37 12.82 -5.67 14.67
N THR A 38 12.33 -6.90 14.82
CA THR A 38 12.86 -8.12 14.18
C THR A 38 11.81 -9.01 13.51
N THR A 39 10.51 -8.67 13.57
CA THR A 39 9.48 -9.49 12.90
C THR A 39 9.25 -8.99 11.47
N PRO A 40 9.53 -9.80 10.43
CA PRO A 40 9.24 -9.42 9.05
C PRO A 40 7.77 -9.10 8.85
N VAL A 41 7.47 -8.14 7.97
CA VAL A 41 6.08 -7.85 7.60
C VAL A 41 5.52 -8.95 6.71
N LEU A 42 6.36 -9.57 5.89
CA LEU A 42 6.06 -10.72 5.05
C LEU A 42 7.22 -11.70 5.12
N ASP A 43 6.91 -12.97 5.31
CA ASP A 43 7.88 -14.07 5.23
C ASP A 43 7.22 -15.25 4.49
N LEU A 44 7.78 -15.57 3.33
CA LEU A 44 7.34 -16.65 2.44
C LEU A 44 8.38 -17.76 2.53
N ARG A 45 7.93 -18.98 2.79
CA ARG A 45 8.82 -20.12 3.00
C ARG A 45 8.43 -21.27 2.08
N GLY A 46 9.33 -21.66 1.19
CA GLY A 46 9.20 -22.82 0.32
C GLY A 46 7.94 -22.81 -0.54
N LEU A 47 7.49 -21.65 -1.03
CA LEU A 47 6.22 -21.56 -1.76
C LEU A 47 6.25 -22.34 -3.08
N HIS A 48 5.29 -23.24 -3.23
CA HIS A 48 5.02 -23.95 -4.47
C HIS A 48 3.64 -23.60 -5.01
N LYS A 49 3.54 -23.51 -6.34
CA LYS A 49 2.26 -23.33 -7.02
C LYS A 49 2.28 -23.90 -8.42
N THR A 50 1.27 -24.69 -8.72
CA THR A 50 1.08 -25.40 -9.97
C THR A 50 -0.31 -25.15 -10.51
N TYR A 51 -0.39 -24.63 -11.74
CA TYR A 51 -1.66 -24.45 -12.43
C TYR A 51 -1.92 -25.61 -13.39
N ARG A 52 -3.15 -26.12 -13.40
CA ARG A 52 -3.61 -27.13 -14.36
C ARG A 52 -4.48 -26.46 -15.41
N LEU A 53 -3.99 -26.40 -16.64
CA LEU A 53 -4.72 -25.87 -17.81
C LEU A 53 -5.06 -27.05 -18.73
N GLY A 54 -6.21 -27.65 -18.50
CA GLY A 54 -6.64 -28.86 -19.21
C GLY A 54 -5.67 -30.01 -18.96
N LYS A 55 -4.93 -30.43 -20.01
CA LYS A 55 -3.90 -31.49 -19.92
C LYS A 55 -2.52 -30.97 -19.54
N HIS A 56 -2.30 -29.65 -19.54
CA HIS A 56 -1.02 -29.06 -19.23
C HIS A 56 -0.91 -28.74 -17.74
N VAL A 57 0.25 -29.08 -17.16
CA VAL A 57 0.61 -28.77 -15.78
C VAL A 57 1.75 -27.75 -15.83
N VAL A 58 1.53 -26.59 -15.22
CA VAL A 58 2.49 -25.47 -15.22
C VAL A 58 2.95 -25.22 -13.78
N PRO A 59 4.17 -25.65 -13.40
CA PRO A 59 4.75 -25.35 -12.09
C PRO A 59 5.23 -23.89 -12.07
N ALA A 60 4.34 -22.99 -11.67
CA ALA A 60 4.59 -21.55 -11.67
C ALA A 60 5.56 -21.09 -10.58
N LEU A 61 5.58 -21.75 -9.43
CA LEU A 61 6.57 -21.57 -8.37
C LEU A 61 7.05 -22.92 -7.85
N GLN A 62 8.35 -23.03 -7.58
CA GLN A 62 9.04 -24.27 -7.23
C GLN A 62 9.94 -24.06 -6.00
N GLY A 63 9.33 -23.74 -4.86
CA GLY A 63 10.05 -23.58 -3.59
C GLY A 63 10.71 -22.21 -3.47
N VAL A 64 9.90 -21.16 -3.46
CA VAL A 64 10.40 -19.77 -3.34
C VAL A 64 10.36 -19.30 -1.89
N ASP A 65 11.51 -18.80 -1.42
CA ASP A 65 11.65 -18.09 -0.15
C ASP A 65 11.76 -16.57 -0.39
N LEU A 66 11.07 -15.77 0.42
CA LEU A 66 11.13 -14.30 0.36
C LEU A 66 10.79 -13.72 1.72
N THR A 67 11.67 -12.88 2.27
CA THR A 67 11.41 -12.13 3.50
C THR A 67 11.45 -10.64 3.20
N LEU A 68 10.48 -9.88 3.71
CA LEU A 68 10.39 -8.43 3.56
C LEU A 68 10.24 -7.76 4.92
N GLN A 69 11.06 -6.76 5.19
CA GLN A 69 11.02 -5.98 6.42
C GLN A 69 10.08 -4.77 6.32
N ALA A 70 9.68 -4.24 7.47
CA ALA A 70 8.87 -3.02 7.50
C ALA A 70 9.64 -1.84 6.87
N GLY A 71 9.00 -1.12 5.95
CA GLY A 71 9.61 0.02 5.26
C GLY A 71 10.57 -0.35 4.12
N GLU A 72 10.76 -1.64 3.86
CA GLU A 72 11.56 -2.11 2.75
C GLU A 72 10.79 -2.02 1.43
N MET A 73 11.49 -1.64 0.36
CA MET A 73 10.97 -1.66 -1.00
C MET A 73 11.74 -2.69 -1.82
N LEU A 74 11.02 -3.70 -2.31
CA LEU A 74 11.58 -4.77 -3.13
C LEU A 74 11.05 -4.68 -4.56
N ALA A 75 11.94 -4.85 -5.53
CA ALA A 75 11.60 -4.91 -6.95
C ALA A 75 11.79 -6.33 -7.48
N LEU A 76 10.71 -6.94 -7.95
CA LEU A 76 10.74 -8.27 -8.56
C LEU A 76 10.84 -8.15 -10.09
N THR A 77 11.94 -8.61 -10.67
CA THR A 77 12.20 -8.55 -12.12
C THR A 77 12.35 -9.95 -12.72
N GLY A 78 12.09 -10.08 -14.03
CA GLY A 78 12.21 -11.36 -14.74
C GLY A 78 11.35 -11.44 -16.00
N PRO A 79 11.60 -12.41 -16.90
CA PRO A 79 10.86 -12.57 -18.16
C PRO A 79 9.37 -12.87 -17.93
N SER A 80 8.54 -12.64 -18.95
CA SER A 80 7.12 -13.06 -18.87
C SER A 80 7.02 -14.57 -18.57
N GLY A 81 6.07 -14.94 -17.71
CA GLY A 81 5.88 -16.34 -17.29
C GLY A 81 6.80 -16.83 -16.17
N SER A 82 7.73 -16.03 -15.65
CA SER A 82 8.65 -16.43 -14.56
C SER A 82 8.01 -16.58 -13.17
N GLY A 83 6.68 -16.58 -13.06
CA GLY A 83 5.98 -16.74 -11.78
C GLY A 83 5.81 -15.48 -10.93
N LYS A 84 6.20 -14.29 -11.40
CA LYS A 84 6.10 -13.03 -10.61
C LYS A 84 4.69 -12.71 -10.14
N SER A 85 3.73 -12.72 -11.05
CA SER A 85 2.33 -12.46 -10.72
C SER A 85 1.78 -13.55 -9.79
N THR A 86 2.22 -14.80 -9.96
CA THR A 86 1.89 -15.90 -9.05
C THR A 86 2.40 -15.60 -7.64
N LEU A 87 3.67 -15.23 -7.49
CA LEU A 87 4.26 -14.88 -6.19
C LEU A 87 3.52 -13.73 -5.53
N LEU A 88 3.22 -12.66 -6.28
CA LEU A 88 2.47 -11.51 -5.77
C LEU A 88 1.03 -11.88 -5.36
N ASN A 89 0.36 -12.77 -6.10
CA ASN A 89 -0.98 -13.24 -5.74
C ASN A 89 -0.96 -14.07 -4.44
N LEU A 90 0.03 -14.93 -4.26
CA LEU A 90 0.19 -15.72 -3.03
C LEU A 90 0.54 -14.85 -1.83
N ALA A 91 1.52 -13.94 -1.99
CA ALA A 91 1.89 -12.97 -0.97
C ALA A 91 0.71 -12.06 -0.60
N GLY A 92 -0.11 -11.73 -1.58
CA GLY A 92 -1.32 -10.92 -1.45
C GLY A 92 -2.54 -11.67 -0.91
N LEU A 93 -2.43 -12.96 -0.61
CA LEU A 93 -3.53 -13.83 -0.20
C LEU A 93 -4.71 -13.87 -1.20
N ILE A 94 -4.47 -13.57 -2.49
CA ILE A 94 -5.47 -13.70 -3.56
C ILE A 94 -5.64 -15.16 -3.97
N ASP A 95 -4.56 -15.93 -3.89
CA ASP A 95 -4.52 -17.35 -4.21
C ASP A 95 -3.81 -18.10 -3.06
N LYS A 96 -3.96 -19.42 -3.00
CA LYS A 96 -3.36 -20.29 -1.97
C LYS A 96 -2.18 -21.07 -2.56
N PRO A 97 -1.06 -21.22 -1.85
CA PRO A 97 0.01 -22.08 -2.31
C PRO A 97 -0.43 -23.54 -2.31
N ASP A 98 0.21 -24.36 -3.14
CA ASP A 98 0.03 -25.81 -3.09
C ASP A 98 0.84 -26.41 -1.93
N ASP A 99 1.97 -25.80 -1.60
CA ASP A 99 2.86 -26.15 -0.48
C ASP A 99 3.67 -24.93 -0.02
N GLY A 100 4.22 -24.99 1.20
CA GLY A 100 4.94 -23.90 1.84
C GLY A 100 4.07 -23.01 2.73
N GLU A 101 4.66 -21.94 3.26
CA GLU A 101 4.01 -21.06 4.23
C GLU A 101 4.05 -19.59 3.83
N VAL A 102 2.94 -18.89 4.11
CA VAL A 102 2.85 -17.43 4.08
C VAL A 102 2.68 -16.95 5.51
N ILE A 103 3.59 -16.10 5.96
CA ILE A 103 3.58 -15.51 7.30
C ILE A 103 3.51 -13.99 7.16
N LEU A 104 2.49 -13.39 7.76
CA LEU A 104 2.27 -11.94 7.73
C LEU A 104 2.40 -11.39 9.15
N ARG A 105 3.36 -10.48 9.36
CA ARG A 105 3.65 -9.87 10.68
C ARG A 105 3.80 -10.92 11.80
N GLY A 106 4.51 -12.02 11.50
CA GLY A 106 4.77 -13.12 12.44
C GLY A 106 3.62 -14.12 12.62
N ARG A 107 2.50 -13.96 11.91
CA ARG A 107 1.36 -14.89 11.95
C ARG A 107 1.30 -15.71 10.66
N THR A 108 1.29 -17.04 10.77
CA THR A 108 1.04 -17.93 9.63
C THR A 108 -0.40 -17.74 9.13
N VAL A 109 -0.54 -17.45 7.84
CA VAL A 109 -1.81 -17.15 7.16
C VAL A 109 -2.12 -18.08 5.98
N THR A 110 -1.28 -19.10 5.75
CA THR A 110 -1.40 -20.04 4.61
C THR A 110 -2.79 -20.70 4.49
N SER A 111 -3.38 -21.10 5.61
CA SER A 111 -4.57 -21.97 5.65
C SER A 111 -5.80 -21.29 6.24
N ILE A 112 -5.83 -19.96 6.27
CA ILE A 112 -6.98 -19.21 6.79
C ILE A 112 -8.21 -19.36 5.88
N GLY A 113 -9.39 -19.16 6.49
CA GLY A 113 -10.65 -19.11 5.77
C GLY A 113 -10.79 -17.85 4.91
N GLU A 114 -11.70 -17.89 3.93
CA GLU A 114 -11.87 -16.79 2.97
C GLU A 114 -12.30 -15.46 3.63
N THR A 115 -13.15 -15.53 4.64
CA THR A 115 -13.57 -14.35 5.41
C THR A 115 -12.37 -13.68 6.09
N GLU A 116 -11.49 -14.48 6.69
CA GLU A 116 -10.30 -13.94 7.36
C GLU A 116 -9.27 -13.41 6.35
N ALA A 117 -9.09 -14.09 5.22
CA ALA A 117 -8.26 -13.60 4.13
C ALA A 117 -8.77 -12.26 3.59
N THR A 118 -10.09 -12.09 3.49
CA THR A 118 -10.73 -10.84 3.06
C THR A 118 -10.44 -9.69 4.02
N LEU A 119 -10.57 -9.93 5.32
CA LEU A 119 -10.25 -8.92 6.35
C LEU A 119 -8.76 -8.55 6.33
N LEU A 120 -7.87 -9.52 6.17
CA LEU A 120 -6.43 -9.25 6.06
C LEU A 120 -6.07 -8.47 4.80
N ARG A 121 -6.70 -8.78 3.65
CA ARG A 121 -6.51 -8.00 2.43
C ARG A 121 -6.97 -6.56 2.65
N ARG A 122 -8.14 -6.34 3.26
CA ARG A 122 -8.65 -5.01 3.59
C ARG A 122 -7.73 -4.23 4.53
N ASP A 123 -7.24 -4.87 5.59
CA ASP A 123 -6.58 -4.18 6.70
C ASP A 123 -5.05 -4.08 6.57
N ALA A 124 -4.44 -4.93 5.73
CA ALA A 124 -2.98 -5.04 5.65
C ALA A 124 -2.38 -5.04 4.24
N ILE A 125 -3.17 -5.23 3.17
CA ILE A 125 -2.65 -5.43 1.81
C ILE A 125 -3.32 -4.51 0.79
N GLY A 126 -2.56 -3.54 0.27
CA GLY A 126 -2.98 -2.72 -0.87
C GLY A 126 -2.49 -3.30 -2.19
N PHE A 127 -3.34 -3.30 -3.23
CA PHE A 127 -2.95 -3.67 -4.59
C PHE A 127 -3.01 -2.46 -5.53
N VAL A 128 -1.95 -2.31 -6.33
CA VAL A 128 -1.92 -1.40 -7.47
C VAL A 128 -1.57 -2.24 -8.70
N PHE A 129 -2.45 -2.21 -9.70
CA PHE A 129 -2.34 -3.01 -10.90
C PHE A 129 -1.74 -2.20 -12.07
N GLN A 130 -1.16 -2.89 -13.04
CA GLN A 130 -0.60 -2.26 -14.25
C GLN A 130 -1.69 -1.57 -15.09
N SER A 131 -2.88 -2.18 -15.17
CA SER A 131 -4.06 -1.56 -15.74
C SER A 131 -4.92 -0.97 -14.62
N PHE A 132 -5.42 0.24 -14.83
CA PHE A 132 -6.28 0.90 -13.85
C PHE A 132 -7.62 0.15 -13.74
N ASN A 133 -7.81 -0.59 -12.64
CA ASN A 133 -9.05 -1.31 -12.33
C ASN A 133 -10.10 -0.37 -11.70
N LEU A 134 -10.35 0.78 -12.33
CA LEU A 134 -11.37 1.74 -11.89
C LEU A 134 -12.74 1.34 -12.42
N VAL A 135 -13.77 1.50 -11.59
CA VAL A 135 -15.18 1.37 -11.98
C VAL A 135 -15.55 2.59 -12.84
N PRO A 136 -15.84 2.42 -14.14
CA PRO A 136 -15.94 3.56 -15.08
C PRO A 136 -17.07 4.55 -14.79
N VAL A 137 -18.10 4.10 -14.06
CA VAL A 137 -19.29 4.90 -13.74
C VAL A 137 -19.16 5.67 -12.42
N MET A 138 -18.03 5.52 -11.73
CA MET A 138 -17.75 6.14 -10.43
C MET A 138 -16.78 7.30 -10.57
N THR A 139 -16.88 8.30 -9.71
CA THR A 139 -15.84 9.35 -9.63
C THR A 139 -14.53 8.77 -9.06
N VAL A 140 -13.45 9.54 -9.14
CA VAL A 140 -12.18 9.15 -8.51
C VAL A 140 -12.34 8.96 -7.00
N ALA A 141 -13.05 9.88 -6.33
CA ALA A 141 -13.31 9.77 -4.90
C ALA A 141 -14.10 8.49 -4.57
N ASP A 142 -15.16 8.20 -5.34
CA ASP A 142 -15.96 6.99 -5.14
C ASP A 142 -15.13 5.71 -5.32
N ASN A 143 -14.22 5.67 -6.31
CA ASN A 143 -13.32 4.53 -6.51
C ASN A 143 -12.34 4.34 -5.33
N VAL A 144 -11.88 5.44 -4.72
CA VAL A 144 -10.99 5.41 -3.56
C VAL A 144 -11.74 4.97 -2.30
N ASP A 145 -12.99 5.42 -2.13
CA ASP A 145 -13.82 5.12 -0.97
C ASP A 145 -14.46 3.72 -1.06
N TYR A 146 -14.65 3.18 -2.27
CA TYR A 146 -15.33 1.91 -2.52
C TYR A 146 -14.89 0.74 -1.62
N PRO A 147 -13.58 0.48 -1.41
CA PRO A 147 -13.13 -0.60 -0.52
C PRO A 147 -13.59 -0.46 0.93
N LEU A 148 -13.91 0.75 1.40
CA LEU A 148 -14.40 1.01 2.76
C LEU A 148 -15.83 0.51 2.98
N PHE A 149 -16.61 0.32 1.91
CA PHE A 149 -18.00 -0.15 1.98
C PHE A 149 -18.14 -1.67 1.86
N LEU A 150 -17.05 -2.39 1.59
CA LEU A 150 -17.03 -3.85 1.50
C LEU A 150 -16.80 -4.45 2.90
N SER A 151 -17.88 -4.86 3.57
CA SER A 151 -17.88 -5.44 4.93
C SER A 151 -18.07 -6.95 4.93
#